data_AF-A0A099BYI3-F1
#
_entry.id   AF-A0A099BYI3-F1
#
_cell.length_a   1.000
_cell.length_b   1.000
_cell.length_c   1.000
_cell.angle_alpha   90.00
_cell.angle_beta   90.00
_cell.angle_gamma   90.00
#
_symmetry.space_group_name_H-M   'P 1'
#
loop_
_entity.id
_entity.type
_entity.pdbx_description
1 polymer ?
#
loop_
_entity_poly.entity_id
_entity_poly.type
_entity_poly.pdbx_seq_one_letter_code
_entity_poly.pdbx_strand_id
1 'polypeptide(L)'
;MRNNTVLLCTLGTLNQVNDQPMLGADLDRVPREESYTKGFAPCFVGKINLSKGATTLSLHTKKIKNEEAMNFWMLELKRIK
;
A
#
# COMPACT_ATOMS: atom_id res chain seq x y z
N MET A 1 -27.55 -11.91 14.33
CA MET A 1 -26.29 -12.66 14.24
C MET A 1 -25.14 -11.72 14.60
N ARG A 2 -24.49 -11.91 15.74
CA ARG A 2 -23.38 -11.06 16.19
C ARG A 2 -22.12 -11.56 15.48
N ASN A 3 -21.66 -10.83 14.47
CA ASN A 3 -20.37 -11.10 13.83
C ASN A 3 -19.26 -10.73 14.82
N ASN A 4 -18.81 -11.70 15.59
CA ASN A 4 -17.56 -11.62 16.34
C ASN A 4 -16.38 -11.68 15.35
N THR A 5 -16.17 -10.60 14.62
CA THR A 5 -14.96 -10.41 13.82
C THR A 5 -13.83 -10.08 14.79
N VAL A 6 -12.99 -11.07 15.11
CA VAL A 6 -11.71 -10.81 15.75
C VAL A 6 -10.88 -9.99 14.77
N LEU A 7 -10.76 -8.69 15.01
CA LEU A 7 -9.92 -7.77 14.25
C LEU A 7 -8.45 -8.07 14.56
N LEU A 8 -7.90 -9.08 13.87
CA LEU A 8 -6.45 -9.27 13.78
C LEU A 8 -5.92 -8.17 12.86
N CYS A 9 -5.48 -7.06 13.45
CA CYS A 9 -4.99 -5.90 12.73
C CYS A 9 -3.51 -5.65 13.03
N THR A 10 -2.77 -5.29 11.99
CA THR A 10 -1.36 -4.89 12.08
C THR A 10 -1.24 -3.47 11.62
N LEU A 11 -0.34 -2.72 12.25
CA LEU A 11 -0.09 -1.31 11.93
C LEU A 11 1.31 -1.16 11.34
N GLY A 12 1.35 -0.70 10.09
CA GLY A 12 2.55 -0.18 9.45
C GLY A 12 2.55 1.35 9.50
N THR A 13 3.72 1.95 9.66
CA THR A 13 3.91 3.40 9.52
C THR A 13 4.91 3.65 8.40
N LEU A 14 4.53 4.50 7.44
CA LEU A 14 5.43 5.00 6.41
C LEU A 14 6.06 6.31 6.90
N ASN A 15 7.38 6.31 7.06
CA ASN A 15 8.13 7.48 7.53
C ASN A 15 8.93 8.17 6.43
N GLN A 16 8.94 7.61 5.21
CA GLN A 16 9.68 8.14 4.08
C GLN A 16 8.74 8.29 2.88
N VAL A 17 8.84 9.44 2.21
CA VAL A 17 8.15 9.69 0.95
C VAL A 17 8.94 9.05 -0.18
N ASN A 18 8.25 8.29 -1.03
CA ASN A 18 8.84 7.72 -2.24
C ASN A 18 8.63 8.67 -3.42
N ASP A 19 9.43 9.73 -3.46
CA ASP A 19 9.33 10.75 -4.50
C ASP A 19 10.25 10.46 -5.69
N GLN A 20 9.93 9.40 -6.44
CA GLN A 20 10.65 9.06 -7.66
C GLN A 20 10.23 9.97 -8.82
N PRO A 21 11.17 10.37 -9.70
CA PRO A 21 10.80 11.07 -10.93
C PRO A 21 9.93 10.18 -11.82
N MET A 22 9.15 10.81 -12.69
CA MET A 22 8.36 10.08 -13.69
C MET A 22 9.28 9.42 -14.71
N LEU A 23 9.12 8.12 -14.92
CA LEU A 23 9.98 7.37 -15.83
C LEU A 23 9.77 7.82 -17.29
N GLY A 24 10.88 8.15 -17.95
CA GLY A 24 10.92 8.57 -19.36
C GLY A 24 10.36 9.96 -19.63
N ALA A 25 9.96 10.72 -18.61
CA ALA A 25 9.46 12.09 -18.78
C ALA A 25 10.55 13.05 -19.29
N ASP A 26 11.81 12.75 -19.01
CA ASP A 26 12.98 13.45 -19.53
C ASP A 26 13.17 13.28 -21.04
N LEU A 27 12.58 12.23 -21.64
CA LEU A 27 12.63 11.96 -23.08
C LEU A 27 11.44 12.58 -23.83
N ASP A 28 10.47 13.15 -23.12
CA ASP A 28 9.28 13.72 -23.74
C ASP A 28 9.61 15.04 -24.44
N ARG A 29 9.15 15.18 -25.70
CA ARG A 29 9.26 16.45 -26.43
C ARG A 29 8.21 17.47 -26.00
N VAL A 30 7.08 16.99 -25.49
CA VAL A 30 5.94 17.77 -24.98
C VAL A 30 5.40 17.04 -23.77
N PRO A 31 5.00 17.74 -22.68
CA PRO A 31 4.41 17.10 -21.51
C PRO A 31 3.17 16.27 -21.89
N ARG A 32 3.10 15.05 -21.37
CA ARG A 32 1.90 14.20 -21.43
C ARG A 32 0.89 14.65 -20.37
N GLU A 33 -0.39 14.37 -20.62
CA GLU A 33 -1.44 14.49 -19.61
C GLU A 33 -1.67 13.16 -18.86
N GLU A 34 -1.38 12.03 -19.51
CA GLU A 34 -1.59 10.69 -18.98
C GLU A 34 -0.36 9.78 -19.23
N SER A 35 -0.42 8.53 -18.76
CA SER A 35 0.60 7.49 -19.01
C SER A 35 1.97 7.73 -18.37
N TYR A 36 2.10 8.64 -17.40
CA TYR A 36 3.30 8.67 -16.56
C TYR A 36 3.34 7.46 -15.63
N THR A 37 4.52 6.87 -15.49
CA THR A 37 4.77 5.80 -14.54
C THR A 37 5.69 6.31 -13.44
N LYS A 38 5.22 6.27 -12.20
CA LYS A 38 6.05 6.51 -11.01
C LYS A 38 6.57 5.17 -10.47
N GLY A 39 7.82 5.13 -10.03
CA GLY A 39 8.38 3.94 -9.40
C GLY A 39 7.73 3.69 -8.03
N PHE A 40 7.22 2.48 -7.78
CA PHE A 40 6.72 2.05 -6.47
C PHE A 40 7.87 1.41 -5.67
N ALA A 41 8.06 1.86 -4.43
CA ALA A 41 9.03 1.26 -3.51
C ALA A 41 8.38 0.12 -2.69
N PRO A 42 9.07 -1.02 -2.50
CA PRO A 42 8.58 -2.07 -1.62
C PRO A 42 8.55 -1.58 -0.18
N CYS A 43 7.51 -1.95 0.57
CA CYS A 43 7.39 -1.63 1.99
C CYS A 43 6.86 -2.81 2.79
N PHE A 44 7.58 -3.19 3.85
CA PHE A 44 7.11 -4.17 4.81
C PHE A 44 6.23 -3.50 5.88
N VAL A 45 4.93 -3.80 5.86
CA VAL A 45 3.95 -3.21 6.78
C VAL A 45 3.77 -4.00 8.09
N GLY A 46 4.23 -5.26 8.13
CA GLY A 46 4.20 -6.09 9.33
C GLY A 46 3.72 -7.52 9.10
N LYS A 47 3.42 -8.22 10.20
CA LYS A 47 2.88 -9.59 10.20
C LYS A 47 1.44 -9.57 10.66
N ILE A 48 0.54 -10.26 9.95
CA ILE A 48 -0.86 -10.45 10.35
C ILE A 48 -1.09 -11.90 10.73
N ASN A 49 -1.85 -12.14 11.80
CA ASN A 49 -2.36 -13.47 12.10
C ASN A 49 -3.67 -13.67 11.35
N LEU A 50 -3.80 -14.77 10.63
CA LEU A 50 -4.99 -15.12 9.87
C LEU A 50 -5.54 -16.46 10.36
N SER A 51 -6.84 -16.50 10.67
CA SER A 51 -7.53 -17.75 10.94
C SER A 51 -7.72 -18.53 9.63
N LYS A 52 -7.87 -19.86 9.76
CA LYS A 52 -8.18 -20.72 8.61
C LYS A 52 -9.60 -20.41 8.10
N GLY A 53 -9.73 -20.25 6.78
CA GLY A 53 -11.03 -20.05 6.11
C GLY A 53 -11.01 -18.87 5.16
N ALA A 54 -12.15 -18.64 4.50
CA ALA A 54 -12.35 -17.44 3.70
C ALA A 54 -12.61 -16.25 4.62
N THR A 55 -11.93 -15.14 4.36
CA THR A 55 -12.13 -13.88 5.09
C THR A 55 -11.80 -12.71 4.20
N THR A 56 -12.36 -11.54 4.50
CA THR A 56 -12.02 -10.29 3.82
C THR A 56 -10.83 -9.65 4.51
N LEU A 57 -9.77 -9.40 3.75
CA LEU A 57 -8.66 -8.55 4.20
C LEU A 57 -8.94 -7.11 3.79
N SER A 58 -9.05 -6.23 4.78
CA SER A 58 -9.28 -4.80 4.55
C SER A 58 -8.07 -3.99 4.98
N LEU A 59 -7.61 -3.09 4.10
CA LEU A 59 -6.57 -2.11 4.41
C LEU A 59 -7.24 -0.77 4.75
N HIS A 60 -6.87 -0.18 5.88
CA HIS A 60 -7.40 1.10 6.32
C HIS A 60 -6.27 2.03 6.74
N THR A 61 -6.34 3.27 6.28
CA THR A 61 -5.46 4.33 6.74
C THR A 61 -6.00 4.89 8.05
N LYS A 62 -5.28 4.71 9.16
CA LYS A 62 -5.70 5.25 10.47
C LYS A 62 -5.39 6.73 10.64
N LYS A 63 -4.28 7.20 10.06
CA LYS A 63 -3.82 8.59 10.16
C LYS A 63 -3.08 8.98 8.89
N ILE A 64 -3.43 10.13 8.35
CA ILE A 64 -2.70 10.79 7.25
C ILE A 64 -1.97 11.98 7.87
N LYS A 65 -0.65 12.05 7.72
CA LYS A 65 0.18 13.15 8.25
C LYS A 65 0.29 14.32 7.28
N ASN A 66 0.21 14.04 5.98
CA ASN A 66 0.34 15.02 4.89
C ASN A 66 -1.02 15.15 4.17
N GLU A 67 -1.01 15.46 2.88
CA GLU A 67 -2.21 15.73 2.10
C GLU A 67 -2.93 14.45 1.66
N GLU A 68 -2.19 13.36 1.40
CA GLU A 68 -2.73 12.13 0.82
C GLU A 68 -2.30 10.86 1.58
N ALA A 69 -3.14 9.83 1.48
CA ALA A 69 -2.79 8.48 1.88
C ALA A 69 -1.80 7.85 0.88
N MET A 70 -1.21 6.71 1.25
CA MET A 70 -0.32 6.01 0.33
C MET A 70 -1.07 5.48 -0.90
N ASN A 71 -0.43 5.60 -2.06
CA ASN A 71 -0.77 4.76 -3.22
C ASN A 71 -0.09 3.40 -3.06
N PHE A 72 -0.81 2.32 -3.32
CA PHE A 72 -0.24 0.97 -3.34
C PHE A 72 -0.72 0.24 -4.60
N TRP A 73 0.21 -0.45 -5.26
CA TRP A 73 -0.10 -1.27 -6.44
C TRP A 73 -0.38 -2.71 -6.03
N MET A 74 0.50 -3.28 -5.23
CA MET A 74 0.55 -4.72 -4.99
C MET A 74 0.69 -5.02 -3.49
N LEU A 75 -0.11 -5.98 -3.03
CA LEU A 75 0.02 -6.56 -1.69
C LEU A 75 0.54 -7.99 -1.84
N GLU A 76 1.74 -8.24 -1.34
CA GLU A 76 2.32 -9.58 -1.28
C GLU A 76 2.18 -10.14 0.13
N LEU A 77 1.61 -11.36 0.23
CA LEU A 77 1.49 -12.08 1.49
C LEU A 77 2.38 -13.32 1.46
N LYS A 78 3.41 -13.32 2.31
CA LYS A 78 4.27 -14.49 2.52
C LYS A 78 3.85 -15.22 3.79
N ARG A 79 3.52 -16.51 3.67
CA ARG A 79 3.32 -17.37 4.84
C ARG A 79 4.65 -17.51 5.58
N ILE A 80 4.64 -17.17 6.87
CA ILE A 80 5.78 -17.29 7.77
C ILE A 80 5.53 -18.52 8.66
N LYS A 81 6.56 -19.35 8.86
CA LYS A 81 6.51 -20.52 9.76
C LYS A 81 6.73 -20.10 11.20
#